data_AF-A0A8K0WSD0-F1
#
_entry.id   AF-A0A8K0WSD0-F1
#
_cell.length_a   1.000
_cell.length_b   1.000
_cell.length_c   1.000
_cell.angle_alpha   90.00
_cell.angle_beta   90.00
_cell.angle_gamma   90.00
#
_symmetry.space_group_name_H-M   'P 1'
#
loop_
_entity.id
_entity.type
_entity.pdbx_description
1 polymer ?
#
loop_
_entity_poly.entity_id
_entity_poly.type
_entity_poly.pdbx_seq_one_letter_code
_entity_poly.pdbx_strand_id
1 'polypeptide(L)'
;MMYLITFGLAVAGALAAPVIESRSIGIVWIEYFPEADCQGEWLENNVFVDRGQDTCAPDPTTTWKPYNSFLIRGNDATRALNFFSTADCSIGNGGTVVTAPGGHAQCYNQHIGSVQFA
;
A
#
# COMPACT_ATOMS: atom_id res chain seq x y z
N MET A 1 48.30 14.14 58.06
CA MET A 1 47.33 13.16 57.52
C MET A 1 46.90 13.64 56.15
N MET A 2 47.29 12.93 55.10
CA MET A 2 47.07 13.29 53.69
C MET A 2 45.77 12.66 53.20
N TYR A 3 44.85 13.46 52.65
CA TYR A 3 43.59 13.00 52.04
C TYR A 3 43.84 12.60 50.59
N LEU A 4 43.55 11.35 50.23
CA LEU A 4 43.45 10.88 48.85
C LEU A 4 41.99 10.50 48.59
N ILE A 5 41.29 11.26 47.74
CA ILE A 5 39.95 10.92 47.24
C ILE A 5 40.13 10.44 45.80
N THR A 6 39.99 9.13 45.60
CA THR A 6 40.04 8.47 44.30
C THR A 6 38.72 8.70 43.55
N PHE A 7 38.78 9.35 42.38
CA PHE A 7 37.68 9.43 41.43
C PHE A 7 37.65 8.16 40.56
N GLY A 8 36.62 7.34 40.71
CA GLY A 8 36.35 6.19 39.82
C GLY A 8 35.53 6.63 38.60
N LEU A 9 36.04 6.37 37.40
CA LEU A 9 35.31 6.57 36.14
C LEU A 9 34.13 5.59 36.05
N ALA A 10 32.91 6.12 35.87
CA ALA A 10 31.76 5.34 35.42
C ALA A 10 31.82 5.17 33.90
N VAL A 11 32.03 3.94 33.42
CA VAL A 11 31.84 3.60 32.00
C VAL A 11 30.33 3.51 31.75
N ALA A 12 29.78 4.53 31.09
CA ALA A 12 28.42 4.47 30.56
C ALA A 12 28.40 3.47 29.39
N GLY A 13 27.87 2.27 29.64
CA GLY A 13 27.55 1.34 28.56
C GLY A 13 26.43 1.92 27.72
N ALA A 14 26.73 2.39 26.51
CA ALA A 14 25.72 2.71 25.53
C ALA A 14 25.07 1.39 25.06
N LEU A 15 23.94 1.03 25.66
CA LEU A 15 23.06 0.04 25.05
C LEU A 15 22.56 0.67 23.76
N ALA A 16 23.02 0.14 22.61
CA ALA A 16 22.42 0.47 21.33
C ALA A 16 20.95 0.09 21.43
N ALA A 17 20.07 1.10 21.53
CA ALA A 17 18.64 0.87 21.48
C ALA A 17 18.34 0.12 20.18
N PRO A 18 17.52 -0.95 20.19
CA PRO A 18 17.09 -1.57 18.95
C PRO A 18 16.42 -0.50 18.12
N VAL A 19 16.99 -0.20 16.95
CA VAL A 19 16.31 0.62 15.94
C VAL A 19 15.15 -0.24 15.46
N ILE A 20 13.98 -0.01 16.02
CA ILE A 20 12.74 -0.46 15.40
C ILE A 20 12.62 0.43 14.16
N GLU A 21 13.17 -0.03 13.03
CA GLU A 21 12.78 0.52 11.74
C GLU A 21 11.27 0.34 11.64
N SER A 22 10.53 1.43 11.81
CA SER A 22 9.14 1.47 11.42
C SER A 22 9.13 1.26 9.91
N ARG A 23 8.99 0.00 9.49
CA ARG A 23 8.62 -0.31 8.12
C ARG A 23 7.28 0.38 7.93
N SER A 24 7.25 1.50 7.20
CA SER A 24 6.00 2.17 6.88
C SER A 24 5.25 1.24 5.95
N ILE A 25 4.36 0.43 6.51
CA ILE A 25 3.49 -0.44 5.74
C ILE A 25 2.40 0.47 5.20
N GLY A 26 2.49 0.81 3.92
CA GLY A 26 1.44 1.51 3.21
C GLY A 26 0.26 0.58 2.96
N ILE A 27 -0.95 1.11 2.98
CA ILE A 27 -2.22 0.41 2.85
C ILE A 27 -3.13 1.23 1.94
N VAL A 28 -3.73 0.56 0.96
CA VAL A 28 -4.70 1.13 0.04
C VAL A 28 -6.00 0.35 0.19
N TRP A 29 -7.07 1.03 0.59
CA TRP A 29 -8.40 0.47 0.70
C TRP A 29 -9.23 0.85 -0.51
N ILE A 30 -9.79 -0.14 -1.16
CA ILE A 30 -10.68 0.07 -2.29
C ILE A 30 -12.03 -0.62 -2.11
N GLU A 31 -13.03 -0.10 -2.80
CA GLU A 31 -14.38 -0.64 -2.84
C GLU A 31 -14.84 -0.79 -4.28
N TYR A 32 -15.57 -1.87 -4.58
CA TYR A 32 -16.07 -2.16 -5.92
C TYR A 32 -17.56 -1.82 -6.05
N PHE A 33 -17.93 -1.35 -7.24
CA PHE A 33 -19.28 -0.90 -7.56
C PHE A 33 -19.77 -1.51 -8.90
N PRO A 34 -21.06 -1.85 -9.01
CA PRO A 34 -21.61 -2.53 -10.19
C PRO A 34 -21.74 -1.59 -11.39
N GLU A 35 -21.86 -0.29 -11.15
CA GLU A 35 -22.03 0.74 -12.18
C GLU A 35 -20.74 1.53 -12.40
N ALA A 36 -20.73 2.39 -13.42
CA ALA A 36 -19.68 3.38 -13.58
C ALA A 36 -19.78 4.48 -12.50
N ASP A 37 -18.74 5.29 -12.38
CA ASP A 37 -18.63 6.44 -11.48
C ASP A 37 -18.92 6.11 -10.01
N CYS A 38 -18.60 4.87 -9.62
CA CYS A 38 -18.77 4.34 -8.27
C CYS A 38 -20.21 4.47 -7.76
N GLN A 39 -21.17 4.27 -8.66
CA GLN A 39 -22.61 4.27 -8.36
C GLN A 39 -23.13 2.86 -8.03
N GLY A 40 -24.33 2.81 -7.44
CA GLY A 40 -24.99 1.58 -7.05
C GLY A 40 -24.61 1.08 -5.66
N GLU A 41 -25.06 -0.13 -5.32
CA GLU A 41 -24.75 -0.75 -4.03
C GLU A 41 -23.28 -1.21 -3.98
N TRP A 42 -22.63 -0.97 -2.85
CA TRP A 42 -21.30 -1.48 -2.57
C TRP A 42 -21.28 -3.01 -2.67
N LEU A 43 -20.35 -3.56 -3.47
CA LEU A 43 -20.26 -5.00 -3.72
C LEU A 43 -19.34 -5.71 -2.71
N GLU A 44 -18.11 -5.23 -2.64
CA GLU A 44 -17.01 -5.81 -1.87
C GLU A 44 -15.89 -4.78 -1.73
N ASN A 45 -14.93 -5.04 -0.84
CA ASN A 45 -13.74 -4.22 -0.67
C ASN A 45 -12.48 -5.07 -0.80
N ASN A 46 -11.37 -4.43 -1.17
CA ASN A 46 -10.06 -5.05 -1.16
C ASN A 46 -9.04 -4.11 -0.53
N VAL A 47 -7.96 -4.69 -0.03
CA VAL A 47 -6.89 -3.99 0.68
C VAL A 47 -5.55 -4.41 0.08
N PHE A 48 -4.83 -3.44 -0.46
CA PHE A 48 -3.47 -3.65 -0.95
C PHE A 48 -2.48 -3.10 0.05
N VAL A 49 -1.40 -3.84 0.28
CA VAL A 49 -0.40 -3.52 1.29
C VAL A 49 0.96 -3.34 0.63
N ASP A 50 1.52 -2.15 0.74
CA ASP A 50 2.88 -1.85 0.29
C ASP A 50 3.88 -2.49 1.25
N ARG A 51 4.59 -3.49 0.72
CA ARG A 51 5.67 -4.19 1.44
C ARG A 51 7.06 -3.71 1.00
N GLY A 52 7.14 -2.62 0.24
CA GLY A 52 8.38 -2.11 -0.34
C GLY A 52 8.94 -3.01 -1.45
N GLN A 53 8.08 -3.76 -2.15
CA GLN A 53 8.46 -4.65 -3.25
C GLN A 53 7.61 -4.37 -4.49
N ASP A 54 8.22 -4.45 -5.67
CA ASP A 54 7.58 -4.16 -6.96
C ASP A 54 6.95 -5.43 -7.53
N THR A 55 6.24 -6.17 -6.68
CA THR A 55 5.68 -7.46 -7.08
C THR A 55 4.29 -7.25 -7.68
N CYS A 56 4.10 -7.79 -8.88
CA CYS A 56 2.79 -7.85 -9.50
C CYS A 56 1.90 -8.82 -8.71
N ALA A 57 0.71 -8.36 -8.30
CA ALA A 57 -0.28 -9.18 -7.62
C ALA A 57 -1.59 -9.17 -8.42
N PRO A 58 -2.11 -10.34 -8.86
CA PRO A 58 -3.42 -10.40 -9.49
C PRO A 58 -4.52 -10.03 -8.50
N ASP A 59 -5.58 -9.38 -8.97
CA ASP A 59 -6.71 -8.97 -8.13
C ASP A 59 -7.63 -10.17 -7.85
N PRO A 60 -7.74 -10.65 -6.59
CA PRO A 60 -8.51 -11.86 -6.27
C PRO A 60 -10.03 -11.68 -6.42
N THR A 61 -10.52 -10.44 -6.40
CA THR A 61 -11.94 -10.06 -6.41
C THR A 61 -12.61 -10.15 -7.78
N THR A 62 -11.82 -10.23 -8.86
CA THR A 62 -12.31 -10.40 -10.23
C THR A 62 -13.13 -11.69 -10.45
N THR A 63 -13.02 -12.65 -9.53
CA THR A 63 -13.58 -14.00 -9.70
C THR A 63 -15.03 -14.12 -9.23
N TRP A 64 -15.53 -13.23 -8.37
CA TRP A 64 -16.75 -13.51 -7.60
C TRP A 64 -17.97 -12.66 -7.98
N LYS A 65 -17.80 -11.42 -8.44
CA LYS A 65 -18.89 -10.57 -8.97
C LYS A 65 -18.40 -9.61 -10.05
N PRO A 66 -19.15 -9.41 -11.15
CA PRO A 66 -18.82 -8.38 -12.12
C PRO A 66 -18.99 -6.99 -11.48
N TYR A 67 -18.02 -6.10 -11.74
CA TYR A 67 -18.03 -4.70 -11.32
C TYR A 67 -17.53 -3.83 -12.47
N ASN A 68 -17.92 -2.55 -12.49
CA ASN A 68 -17.56 -1.61 -13.56
C ASN A 68 -16.71 -0.43 -13.09
N SER A 69 -16.65 -0.20 -11.78
CA SER A 69 -15.77 0.82 -11.21
C SER A 69 -15.28 0.43 -9.82
N PHE A 70 -14.21 1.08 -9.38
CA PHE A 70 -13.72 0.98 -8.02
C PHE A 70 -13.38 2.36 -7.45
N LEU A 71 -13.60 2.52 -6.14
CA LEU A 71 -13.29 3.72 -5.38
C LEU A 71 -12.11 3.44 -4.45
N ILE A 72 -11.07 4.25 -4.55
CA ILE A 72 -10.05 4.30 -3.49
C ILE A 72 -10.63 5.11 -2.34
N ARG A 73 -10.92 4.42 -1.23
CA ARG A 73 -11.46 5.02 0.00
C ARG A 73 -10.37 5.67 0.85
N GLY A 74 -9.17 5.10 0.79
CA GLY A 74 -8.00 5.62 1.47
C GLY A 74 -6.73 5.03 0.88
N ASN A 75 -5.68 5.82 0.88
CA ASN A 75 -4.34 5.40 0.47
C ASN A 75 -3.35 6.08 1.44
N ASP A 76 -2.79 5.34 2.38
CA ASP A 76 -1.72 5.83 3.27
C ASP A 76 -0.33 5.36 2.82
N ALA A 77 -0.24 4.70 1.65
CA ALA A 77 1.03 4.32 1.06
C ALA A 77 1.81 5.55 0.61
N THR A 78 3.12 5.53 0.81
CA THR A 78 4.04 6.58 0.32
C THR A 78 4.36 6.37 -1.16
N ARG A 79 4.30 5.12 -1.61
CA ARG A 79 4.52 4.69 -2.99
C ARG A 79 3.22 4.70 -3.77
N ALA A 80 3.32 4.93 -5.07
CA ALA A 80 2.15 4.93 -5.92
C ALA A 80 1.67 3.49 -6.14
N LEU A 81 0.35 3.28 -6.17
CA LEU A 81 -0.22 1.99 -6.55
C LEU A 81 -0.72 2.07 -7.99
N ASN A 82 -0.18 1.20 -8.85
CA ASN A 82 -0.66 1.02 -10.20
C ASN A 82 -1.72 -0.06 -10.23
N PHE A 83 -2.87 0.26 -10.82
CA PHE A 83 -3.97 -0.67 -11.07
C PHE A 83 -4.03 -0.97 -12.57
N PHE A 84 -3.73 -2.21 -12.93
CA PHE A 84 -3.75 -2.67 -14.31
C PHE A 84 -5.06 -3.37 -14.60
N SER A 85 -5.60 -3.18 -15.80
CA SER A 85 -6.79 -3.91 -16.27
C SER A 85 -6.50 -5.36 -16.67
N THR A 86 -5.22 -5.71 -16.80
CA THR A 86 -4.71 -7.05 -17.14
C THR A 86 -4.29 -7.80 -15.88
N ALA A 87 -4.15 -9.12 -15.95
CA ALA A 87 -3.78 -9.96 -14.81
C ALA A 87 -2.26 -10.05 -14.56
N ASP A 88 -1.44 -9.49 -15.44
CA ASP A 88 0.02 -9.68 -15.46
C ASP A 88 0.82 -8.38 -15.27
N CYS A 89 0.18 -7.34 -14.75
CA CYS A 89 0.74 -5.99 -14.58
C CYS A 89 1.37 -5.42 -15.87
N SER A 90 0.75 -5.73 -17.01
CA SER A 90 1.18 -5.22 -18.32
C SER A 90 0.13 -4.31 -18.94
N ILE A 91 0.56 -3.38 -19.78
CA ILE A 91 -0.32 -2.63 -20.69
C ILE A 91 -0.37 -3.26 -22.09
N GLY A 92 0.07 -4.53 -22.20
CA GLY A 92 0.01 -5.28 -23.44
C GLY A 92 -1.44 -5.59 -23.85
N ASN A 93 -1.66 -5.90 -25.12
CA ASN A 93 -2.95 -6.35 -25.66
C ASN A 93 -4.15 -5.41 -25.37
N GLY A 94 -3.91 -4.10 -25.32
CA GLY A 94 -4.96 -3.10 -25.06
C GLY A 94 -5.30 -2.92 -23.58
N GLY A 95 -4.46 -3.41 -22.67
CA GLY A 95 -4.56 -3.13 -21.24
C GLY A 95 -4.38 -1.66 -20.90
N THR A 96 -5.05 -1.21 -19.84
CA THR A 96 -4.91 0.12 -19.27
C THR A 96 -4.29 0.06 -17.88
N VAL A 97 -3.67 1.16 -17.47
CA VAL A 97 -3.16 1.35 -16.12
C VAL A 97 -3.62 2.69 -15.58
N VAL A 98 -4.05 2.71 -14.33
CA VAL A 98 -4.26 3.96 -13.57
C VAL A 98 -3.36 3.94 -12.35
N THR A 99 -2.75 5.07 -12.08
CA THR A 99 -1.81 5.23 -10.97
C THR A 99 -2.46 6.09 -9.88
N ALA A 100 -2.51 5.55 -8.67
CA ALA A 100 -2.98 6.28 -7.49
C ALA A 100 -1.78 6.69 -6.63
N PRO A 101 -1.48 7.99 -6.51
CA PRO A 101 -0.50 8.46 -5.56
C PRO A 101 -1.02 8.29 -4.12
N GLY A 102 -0.08 8.27 -3.16
CA GLY A 102 -0.39 8.30 -1.73
C GLY A 102 -1.28 9.47 -1.33
N GLY A 103 -2.15 9.25 -0.35
CA GLY A 103 -3.08 10.26 0.19
C GLY A 103 -4.28 10.56 -0.71
N HIS A 104 -4.48 9.79 -1.78
CA HIS A 104 -5.51 10.07 -2.79
C HIS A 104 -6.73 9.16 -2.64
N ALA A 105 -7.93 9.76 -2.69
CA ALA A 105 -9.20 9.04 -2.74
C ALA A 105 -9.93 9.44 -4.03
N GLN A 106 -10.18 8.47 -4.91
CA GLN A 106 -10.75 8.73 -6.24
C GLN A 106 -11.45 7.48 -6.79
N CYS A 107 -12.50 7.73 -7.58
CA CYS A 107 -13.20 6.71 -8.34
C CYS A 107 -12.55 6.48 -9.72
N TYR A 108 -12.51 5.23 -10.17
CA TYR A 108 -11.99 4.84 -11.47
C TYR A 108 -12.96 3.90 -12.19
N ASN A 109 -13.27 4.22 -13.44
CA ASN A 109 -14.13 3.43 -14.33
C ASN A 109 -13.30 2.39 -15.08
N GLN A 110 -12.69 1.47 -14.35
CA GLN A 110 -11.98 0.34 -14.96
C GLN A 110 -12.11 -0.92 -14.11
N HIS A 111 -11.88 -2.05 -14.76
CA HIS A 111 -11.61 -3.30 -14.09
C HIS A 111 -10.14 -3.34 -13.62
N ILE A 112 -9.88 -3.97 -12.48
CA ILE A 112 -8.56 -4.29 -11.96
C ILE A 112 -8.32 -5.77 -12.20
N GLY A 113 -7.37 -6.11 -13.06
CA GLY A 113 -6.87 -7.48 -13.20
C GLY A 113 -5.67 -7.75 -12.28
N SER A 114 -4.85 -6.73 -12.02
CA SER A 114 -3.68 -6.84 -11.15
C SER A 114 -3.22 -5.48 -10.65
N VAL A 115 -2.36 -5.48 -9.63
CA VAL A 115 -1.79 -4.28 -9.04
C VAL A 115 -0.29 -4.41 -8.80
N GLN A 116 0.42 -3.28 -8.79
CA GLN A 116 1.84 -3.20 -8.45
C GLN A 116 2.16 -1.86 -7.79
N PHE A 117 2.91 -1.86 -6.69
CA PHE A 117 3.45 -0.63 -6.11
C PHE A 117 4.69 -0.17 -6.90
N ALA A 118 4.79 1.15 -7.11
CA ALA A 118 5.88 1.85 -7.80
C ALA A 118 6.51 2.91 -6.90
#